data_AF-Q50H43-F1
#
_entry.id   AF-Q50H43-F1
#
_cell.length_a   1.000
_cell.length_b   1.000
_cell.length_c   1.000
_cell.angle_alpha   90.00
_cell.angle_beta   90.00
_cell.angle_gamma   90.00
#
_symmetry.space_group_name_H-M   'P 1'
#
loop_
_entity.id
_entity.type
_entity.pdbx_description
1 polymer ?
#
loop_
_entity_poly.entity_id
_entity_poly.type
_entity_poly.pdbx_seq_one_letter_code
_entity_poly.pdbx_strand_id
1 'polypeptide(L)'
;VLFIMVFLAFMIGMFILYSYYLGAKVNSAFTTVEESFKTLFWSIFGLSEVTSVVLKYDHKFIENIGYVLYGIYNVTMVVVLLNMLIAMINSSHQEIEDDSDV
;
A
#
# COMPACT_ATOMS: atom_id res chain seq x y z
N VAL A 1 -9.19 3.87 -11.16
CA VAL A 1 -8.04 4.68 -11.65
C VAL A 1 -7.21 5.27 -10.51
N LEU A 2 -7.81 6.03 -9.57
CA LEU A 2 -7.07 6.68 -8.46
C LEU A 2 -6.28 5.70 -7.58
N PHE A 3 -6.87 4.55 -7.24
CA PHE A 3 -6.18 3.47 -6.51
C PHE A 3 -4.88 3.03 -7.19
N ILE A 4 -4.92 2.77 -8.50
CA ILE A 4 -3.75 2.26 -9.26
C ILE A 4 -2.64 3.31 -9.30
N MET A 5 -3.00 4.59 -9.46
CA MET A 5 -2.02 5.68 -9.46
C MET A 5 -1.30 5.81 -8.12
N VAL A 6 -2.05 5.79 -7.01
CA VAL A 6 -1.47 5.83 -5.65
C VAL A 6 -0.60 4.59 -5.41
N PHE A 7 -1.12 3.40 -5.74
CA PHE A 7 -0.41 2.14 -5.58
C PHE A 7 0.95 2.15 -6.30
N LEU A 8 0.98 2.54 -7.58
CA LEU A 8 2.21 2.59 -8.36
C LEU A 8 3.19 3.67 -7.87
N ALA A 9 2.70 4.82 -7.43
CA ALA A 9 3.55 5.88 -6.89
C ALA A 9 4.31 5.41 -5.64
N PHE A 10 3.63 4.76 -4.70
CA PHE A 10 4.27 4.20 -3.51
C PHE A 10 5.16 3.00 -3.83
N MET A 11 4.76 2.15 -4.78
CA MET A 11 5.59 1.02 -5.23
C MET A 11 6.94 1.48 -5.77
N ILE A 12 6.94 2.48 -6.66
CA ILE A 12 8.17 3.03 -7.22
C ILE A 12 8.97 3.76 -6.14
N GLY A 13 8.32 4.53 -5.27
CA GLY A 13 8.99 5.24 -4.17
C GLY A 13 9.72 4.29 -3.22
N MET A 14 9.06 3.22 -2.80
CA MET A 14 9.66 2.19 -1.94
C MET A 14 10.76 1.41 -2.67
N PHE A 15 10.57 1.08 -3.95
CA PHE A 15 11.59 0.43 -4.76
C PHE A 15 12.85 1.28 -4.88
N ILE A 16 12.74 2.58 -5.18
CA ILE A 16 13.90 3.48 -5.28
C ILE A 16 14.63 3.59 -3.95
N LEU A 17 13.90 3.66 -2.83
CA LEU A 17 14.48 3.75 -1.49
C LEU A 17 15.29 2.50 -1.10
N TYR A 18 14.81 1.31 -1.47
CA TYR A 18 15.37 0.03 -1.02
C TYR A 18 16.18 -0.74 -2.08
N SER A 19 16.21 -0.29 -3.34
CA SER A 19 16.91 -0.97 -4.46
C SER A 19 18.40 -1.23 -4.14
N TYR A 20 19.09 -0.29 -3.50
CA TYR A 20 20.50 -0.42 -3.14
C TYR A 20 20.77 -1.34 -1.94
N TYR A 21 19.73 -1.78 -1.23
CA TYR A 21 19.84 -2.57 0.00
C TYR A 21 19.59 -4.07 -0.24
N LEU A 22 19.82 -4.55 -1.47
CA LEU A 22 19.79 -5.98 -1.80
C LEU A 22 20.84 -6.74 -0.95
N GLY A 23 20.41 -7.74 -0.19
CA GLY A 23 21.27 -8.50 0.75
C GLY A 23 21.51 -7.83 2.11
N ALA A 24 21.14 -6.56 2.26
CA ALA A 24 21.30 -5.74 3.46
C ALA A 24 20.03 -5.67 4.34
N LYS A 25 18.94 -6.33 3.91
CA LYS A 25 17.66 -6.40 4.62
C LYS A 25 17.44 -7.76 5.28
N VAL A 26 16.54 -7.78 6.26
CA VAL A 26 16.04 -9.02 6.88
C VAL A 26 15.11 -9.78 5.93
N ASN A 27 14.30 -9.04 5.16
CA ASN A 27 13.36 -9.55 4.17
C ASN A 27 13.68 -8.96 2.78
N SER A 28 13.45 -9.71 1.70
CA SER A 28 13.64 -9.28 0.30
C SER A 28 12.58 -8.27 -0.19
N ALA A 29 11.68 -7.82 0.68
CA ALA A 29 10.70 -6.80 0.37
C ALA A 29 11.35 -5.51 -0.15
N PHE A 30 10.73 -4.91 -1.17
CA PHE A 30 11.10 -3.63 -1.78
C PHE A 30 12.43 -3.57 -2.54
N THR A 31 13.17 -4.69 -2.67
CA THR A 31 14.46 -4.69 -3.38
C THR A 31 14.32 -4.88 -4.89
N THR A 32 13.21 -5.48 -5.34
CA THR A 32 12.84 -5.61 -6.76
C THR A 32 11.44 -5.05 -6.98
N VAL A 33 11.10 -4.72 -8.22
CA VAL A 33 9.76 -4.24 -8.57
C VAL A 33 8.69 -5.29 -8.23
N GLU A 34 8.97 -6.57 -8.51
CA GLU A 34 8.06 -7.68 -8.21
C GLU A 34 7.82 -7.86 -6.71
N GLU A 35 8.88 -7.86 -5.90
CA GLU A 35 8.75 -7.99 -4.44
C GLU A 35 8.10 -6.74 -3.81
N SER A 36 8.34 -5.56 -4.39
CA SER A 36 7.63 -4.32 -4.01
C SER A 36 6.12 -4.45 -4.27
N PHE A 37 5.74 -4.95 -5.45
CA PHE A 37 4.35 -5.21 -5.80
C PHE A 37 3.72 -6.20 -4.81
N LYS A 38 4.35 -7.37 -4.60
CA LYS A 38 3.87 -8.42 -3.70
C LYS A 38 3.65 -7.89 -2.29
N THR A 39 4.63 -7.17 -1.74
CA THR A 39 4.57 -6.63 -0.38
C THR A 39 3.43 -5.62 -0.23
N LEU A 40 3.31 -4.66 -1.16
CA LEU A 40 2.23 -3.67 -1.11
C LEU A 40 0.86 -4.31 -1.35
N PHE A 41 0.74 -5.25 -2.30
CA PHE A 41 -0.50 -5.95 -2.56
C PHE A 41 -1.03 -6.68 -1.32
N TRP A 42 -0.17 -7.46 -0.64
CA TRP A 42 -0.58 -8.18 0.57
C TRP A 42 -0.82 -7.27 1.78
N SER A 43 -0.17 -6.10 1.83
CA SER A 43 -0.42 -5.14 2.91
C SER A 43 -1.84 -4.59 2.94
N ILE A 44 -2.53 -4.53 1.79
CA ILE A 44 -3.95 -4.13 1.71
C ILE A 44 -4.83 -5.08 2.53
N PHE A 45 -4.46 -6.35 2.60
CA PHE A 45 -5.18 -7.38 3.36
C PHE A 45 -4.64 -7.56 4.79
N GLY A 46 -3.69 -6.72 5.22
CA GLY A 46 -3.04 -6.84 6.53
C GLY A 46 -2.10 -8.05 6.66
N LEU A 47 -1.70 -8.66 5.54
CA LEU A 47 -0.85 -9.86 5.51
C LEU A 47 0.64 -9.55 5.31
N SER A 48 1.02 -8.27 5.35
CA SER A 48 2.42 -7.85 5.21
C SER A 48 3.06 -7.59 6.57
N GLU A 49 4.27 -8.06 6.76
CA GLU A 49 5.01 -7.88 8.00
C GLU A 49 5.69 -6.49 8.08
N VAL A 50 5.75 -5.92 9.29
CA VAL A 50 6.46 -4.66 9.57
C VAL A 50 7.99 -4.85 9.47
N THR A 51 8.47 -6.08 9.65
CA THR A 51 9.88 -6.50 9.44
C THR A 51 10.36 -6.27 8.01
N SER A 52 9.45 -6.09 7.05
CA SER A 52 9.75 -5.79 5.64
C SER A 52 10.49 -4.46 5.45
N VAL A 53 10.41 -3.54 6.41
CA VAL A 53 11.02 -2.20 6.38
C VAL A 53 12.39 -2.18 7.06
N VAL A 54 12.64 -3.16 7.95
CA VAL A 54 13.84 -3.24 8.79
C VAL A 54 15.10 -3.56 7.97
N LEU A 55 16.15 -2.80 8.26
CA LEU A 55 17.49 -2.96 7.68
C LEU A 55 18.42 -3.66 8.68
N LYS A 56 19.41 -4.41 8.19
CA LYS A 56 20.45 -5.02 9.04
C LYS A 56 21.55 -4.03 9.46
N TYR A 57 21.71 -2.93 8.72
CA TYR A 57 22.69 -1.88 8.98
C TYR A 57 22.09 -0.73 9.77
N ASP A 58 22.93 0.03 10.47
CA ASP A 58 22.52 1.14 11.36
C ASP A 58 22.10 2.42 10.59
N HIS A 59 21.54 2.28 9.40
CA HIS A 59 21.01 3.38 8.58
C HIS A 59 19.59 3.77 9.03
N LYS A 60 19.49 4.25 10.27
CA LYS A 60 18.21 4.63 10.90
C LYS A 60 17.40 5.65 10.11
N PHE A 61 18.05 6.57 9.40
CA PHE A 61 17.34 7.56 8.59
C PHE A 61 16.49 6.90 7.49
N ILE A 62 17.07 5.94 6.76
CA ILE A 62 16.36 5.24 5.68
C ILE A 62 15.25 4.36 6.24
N GLU A 63 15.50 3.69 7.37
CA GLU A 63 14.50 2.88 8.05
C GLU A 63 13.30 3.74 8.51
N ASN A 64 13.55 4.90 9.12
CA ASN A 64 12.52 5.83 9.54
C ASN A 64 11.69 6.36 8.35
N ILE A 65 12.33 6.74 7.25
CA ILE A 65 11.63 7.16 6.03
C ILE A 65 10.78 6.01 5.47
N GLY A 66 11.29 4.79 5.49
CA GLY A 66 10.55 3.59 5.10
C GLY A 66 9.30 3.37 5.95
N TYR A 67 9.40 3.50 7.27
CA TYR A 67 8.25 3.39 8.17
C TYR A 67 7.19 4.46 7.89
N VAL A 68 7.62 5.71 7.70
CA VAL A 68 6.71 6.82 7.41
C VAL A 68 6.00 6.59 6.07
N LEU A 69 6.73 6.25 5.00
CA LEU A 69 6.14 6.00 3.68
C LEU A 69 5.18 4.81 3.72
N TYR A 70 5.56 3.72 4.37
CA TYR A 70 4.70 2.54 4.51
C TYR A 70 3.45 2.83 5.35
N GLY A 71 3.59 3.62 6.41
CA GLY A 71 2.45 4.08 7.21
C GLY A 71 1.48 4.95 6.43
N ILE A 72 1.99 5.96 5.71
CA ILE A 72 1.16 6.85 4.86
C ILE A 72 0.47 6.05 3.76
N TYR A 73 1.17 5.08 3.14
CA TYR A 73 0.57 4.16 2.18
C TYR A 73 -0.65 3.47 2.79
N ASN A 74 -0.49 2.78 3.93
CA ASN A 74 -1.58 2.03 4.55
C ASN A 74 -2.79 2.93 4.90
N VAL A 75 -2.54 4.11 5.49
CA VAL A 75 -3.61 5.08 5.79
C VAL A 75 -4.34 5.51 4.52
N THR A 76 -3.59 5.83 3.46
CA THR A 76 -4.16 6.25 2.17
C THR A 76 -5.00 5.12 1.55
N MET A 77 -4.52 3.87 1.60
CA MET A 77 -5.26 2.73 1.06
C MET A 77 -6.58 2.52 1.78
N VAL A 78 -6.59 2.61 3.11
CA VAL A 78 -7.83 2.49 3.91
C VAL A 78 -8.83 3.59 3.52
N VAL A 79 -8.38 4.85 3.40
CA VAL A 79 -9.24 5.98 3.02
C VAL A 79 -9.83 5.79 1.61
N VAL A 80 -8.99 5.41 0.65
CA VAL A 80 -9.44 5.21 -0.74
C VAL A 80 -10.43 4.05 -0.84
N LEU A 81 -10.16 2.93 -0.18
CA LEU A 81 -11.06 1.77 -0.18
C LEU A 81 -12.39 2.07 0.50
N LEU A 82 -12.37 2.78 1.63
CA LEU A 82 -13.56 3.19 2.35
C LEU A 82 -14.42 4.13 1.50
N ASN A 83 -13.81 5.09 0.80
CA ASN A 83 -14.53 5.97 -0.12
C ASN A 83 -15.15 5.22 -1.31
N MET A 84 -14.45 4.22 -1.85
CA MET A 84 -15.00 3.35 -2.91
C MET A 84 -16.18 2.52 -2.40
N LEU A 85 -16.09 1.99 -1.18
CA LEU A 85 -17.17 1.21 -0.58
C LEU A 85 -18.42 2.07 -0.35
N ILE A 86 -18.27 3.26 0.21
CA ILE A 86 -19.38 4.21 0.39
C ILE A 86 -20.03 4.55 -0.95
N ALA A 87 -19.24 4.83 -1.99
CA ALA A 87 -19.76 5.15 -3.31
C ALA A 87 -20.56 3.98 -3.92
N MET A 88 -20.08 2.74 -3.80
CA MET A 88 -20.80 1.56 -4.29
C MET A 88 -22.11 1.33 -3.53
N ILE A 89 -22.08 1.44 -2.21
CA ILE A 89 -23.27 1.29 -1.35
C ILE A 89 -24.31 2.35 -1.73
N ASN A 90 -23.91 3.62 -1.84
CA ASN A 90 -24.82 4.71 -2.23
C ASN A 90 -25.46 4.48 -3.60
N SER A 91 -24.67 4.03 -4.59
CA SER A 91 -25.20 3.72 -5.91
C SER A 91 -26.20 2.56 -5.86
N SER A 92 -25.88 1.50 -5.13
CA SER A 92 -26.78 0.33 -4.99
C SER A 92 -28.06 0.66 -4.24
N HIS A 93 -28.01 1.57 -3.26
CA HIS A 93 -29.21 2.01 -2.55
C HIS A 93 -30.13 2.84 -3.45
N GLN A 94 -29.58 3.75 -4.25
CA GLN A 94 -30.36 4.54 -5.21
C GLN A 94 -31.06 3.64 -6.23
N GLU A 95 -30.35 2.64 -6.77
CA GLU A 95 -30.94 1.68 -7.72
C GLU A 95 -32.10 0.87 -7.12
N ILE A 96 -31.98 0.45 -5.86
CA ILE A 96 -33.04 -0.30 -5.16
C ILE A 96 -34.23 0.60 -4.80
N GLU A 97 -33.99 1.84 -4.37
CA GLU A 97 -35.07 2.80 -4.06
C GLU A 97 -35.90 3.10 -5.32
N ASP A 98 -35.23 3.40 -6.44
CA ASP A 98 -35.90 3.69 -7.71
C ASP A 98 -36.71 2.49 -8.25
N ASP A 99 -36.24 1.25 -8.06
CA ASP A 99 -36.95 0.02 -8.45
C ASP A 99 -38.06 -0.38 -7.46
N SER A 100 -38.04 0.16 -6.24
CA SER A 100 -39.09 -0.09 -5.23
C SER A 100 -40.30 0.84 -5.34
N ASP A 101 -40.13 1.99 -5.99
CA ASP A 101 -41.18 3.00 -6.19
C ASP A 101 -42.01 2.78 -7.49
N VAL A 102 -41.67 1.78 -8.31
CA VAL A 102 -42.40 1.36 -9.54
C VAL A 102 -43.37 0.20 -9.29
#